data_AF-A0A2I0T9U8-F1
#
_entry.id   AF-A0A2I0T9U8-F1
#
_cell.length_a   1.000
_cell.length_b   1.000
_cell.length_c   1.000
_cell.angle_alpha   90.00
_cell.angle_beta   90.00
_cell.angle_gamma   90.00
#
_symmetry.space_group_name_H-M   'P 1'
#
loop_
_entity.id
_entity.type
_entity.pdbx_description
1 polymer ?
#
loop_
_entity_poly.entity_id
_entity_poly.type
_entity_poly.pdbx_seq_one_letter_code
_entity_poly.pdbx_strand_id
1 'polypeptide(L)'
;MILDDVRVLWLRDRALAALGLTDPAPFEELLDRGDGEEGRAILRFFDRGTEEGDDEGEAGATLLLLRAEWCRQDGEEAAGTGDTEEFAEEQQEEGPDECFPEQLTETASSVALEGSMTQKSKASPLQPTDNESVSGHVSALSSQSELGKLEQRFTTDDMEHTPQLQEQKVDKVCFYVALDEIPKEFVSNFTVYFLRDAKERVAEPSDLSEANEVLPKVIKFGVLTDDSLLMLKNAISQAFSPAVSFSQLQIEETSENTDSEKGNLPKTEKKEQLVENGNIKLEMPTVNLDREVTALATDPEVVEALESYAMTLQKLISIALEEQMKKVPEGNGPLAEIDLWRERNENLSALTEQTKLPEVQKVLEILQEAESQHTGDLQIVLSHLRKHHVEALDNVKFLSTLERHLKTLTYGTGFNVVLDTIPPLMNTLRMVWIVSRHYNKDERMVPLMERIAWEISERVYKAVDLHTLFKEDRAAAKKKLVDAKSTLEQWRKCYFAVRAQIEASGREEHWEFDRKRLFEKTDYMTSICQDLYDMLQVIEEFYNIIGPELKAVTGDPERVDDIMRAVNGLTSPMEELTFDPFSIENAHDWKLIVEEFKEEVSNHYSVNRGYI
;
A
#
# COMPACT_ATOMS: atom_id res chain seq x y z
N MET A 1 -6.90 41.97 -14.78
CA MET A 1 -7.52 40.68 -14.42
C MET A 1 -6.50 39.88 -13.62
N ILE A 2 -6.90 38.88 -12.82
CA ILE A 2 -5.92 38.11 -12.02
C ILE A 2 -4.95 37.34 -12.94
N LEU A 3 -5.41 36.99 -14.13
CA LEU A 3 -4.63 36.41 -15.24
C LEU A 3 -3.54 37.32 -15.84
N ASP A 4 -3.54 38.62 -15.54
CA ASP A 4 -2.51 39.56 -16.03
C ASP A 4 -1.29 39.64 -15.08
N ASP A 5 -1.39 39.14 -13.85
CA ASP A 5 -0.31 39.19 -12.85
C ASP A 5 0.76 38.12 -13.17
N VAL A 6 1.97 38.58 -13.44
CA VAL A 6 3.12 37.73 -13.83
C VAL A 6 3.47 36.70 -12.73
N ARG A 7 3.21 37.03 -11.45
CA ARG A 7 3.43 36.13 -10.31
C ARG A 7 2.44 34.96 -10.32
N VAL A 8 1.19 35.22 -10.70
CA VAL A 8 0.13 34.20 -10.83
C VAL A 8 0.40 33.29 -12.03
N LEU A 9 0.80 33.85 -13.18
CA LEU A 9 1.20 33.09 -14.36
C LEU A 9 2.40 32.18 -14.08
N TRP A 10 3.43 32.69 -13.39
CA TRP A 10 4.57 31.89 -12.97
C TRP A 10 4.17 30.74 -12.04
N LEU A 11 3.28 31.00 -11.08
CA LEU A 11 2.79 29.99 -10.13
C LEU A 11 1.96 28.90 -10.82
N ARG A 12 1.08 29.29 -11.77
CA ARG A 12 0.35 28.36 -12.65
C ARG A 12 1.30 27.43 -13.38
N ASP A 13 2.29 27.97 -14.07
CA ASP A 13 3.19 27.19 -14.93
C ASP A 13 4.02 26.19 -14.09
N ARG A 14 4.43 26.56 -12.87
CA ARG A 14 5.08 25.65 -11.93
C ARG A 14 4.13 24.58 -11.37
N ALA A 15 2.87 24.91 -11.08
CA ALA A 15 1.88 23.95 -10.61
C ALA A 15 1.53 22.91 -11.70
N LEU A 16 1.28 23.37 -12.93
CA LEU A 16 1.01 22.50 -14.08
C LEU A 16 2.20 21.57 -14.36
N ALA A 17 3.43 22.11 -14.41
CA ALA A 17 4.63 21.31 -14.62
C ALA A 17 4.88 20.28 -13.49
N ALA A 18 4.61 20.64 -12.23
CA ALA A 18 4.74 19.74 -11.09
C ALA A 18 3.68 18.61 -11.06
N LEU A 19 2.50 18.86 -11.64
CA LEU A 19 1.40 17.89 -11.75
C LEU A 19 1.38 17.12 -13.09
N GLY A 20 2.29 17.42 -14.02
CA GLY A 20 2.35 16.80 -15.34
C GLY A 20 1.20 17.20 -16.28
N LEU A 21 0.56 18.33 -16.02
CA LEU A 21 -0.57 18.85 -16.80
C LEU A 21 -0.08 19.84 -17.88
N THR A 22 -0.67 19.78 -19.07
CA THR A 22 -0.34 20.69 -20.20
C THR A 22 -1.45 21.67 -20.54
N ASP A 23 -2.65 21.49 -19.98
CA ASP A 23 -3.81 22.37 -20.19
C ASP A 23 -3.92 23.37 -19.01
N PRO A 24 -3.87 24.69 -19.25
CA PRO A 24 -4.07 25.68 -18.20
C PRO A 24 -5.53 25.90 -17.81
N ALA A 25 -6.51 25.53 -18.65
CA ALA A 25 -7.92 25.88 -18.44
C ALA A 25 -8.48 25.47 -17.05
N PRO A 26 -8.16 24.30 -16.47
CA PRO A 26 -8.55 23.95 -15.10
C PRO A 26 -8.02 24.88 -14.00
N PHE A 27 -6.87 25.54 -14.22
CA PHE A 27 -6.31 26.53 -13.28
C PHE A 27 -6.96 27.90 -13.50
N GLU A 28 -7.28 28.26 -14.74
CA GLU A 28 -7.98 29.51 -15.05
C GLU A 28 -9.41 29.47 -14.48
N GLU A 29 -10.09 28.32 -14.54
CA GLU A 29 -11.37 28.07 -13.87
C GLU A 29 -11.29 28.20 -12.34
N LEU A 30 -10.16 27.84 -11.71
CA LEU A 30 -9.95 28.09 -10.28
C LEU A 30 -9.94 29.60 -9.97
N LEU A 31 -9.29 30.43 -10.80
CA LEU A 31 -9.13 31.86 -10.53
C LEU A 31 -10.48 32.61 -10.52
N ASP A 32 -11.43 32.17 -11.32
CA ASP A 32 -12.78 32.76 -11.41
C ASP A 32 -13.80 32.11 -10.46
N ARG A 33 -13.47 30.97 -9.82
CA ARG A 33 -14.38 30.23 -8.93
C ARG A 33 -14.75 31.04 -7.69
N GLY A 34 -16.03 30.94 -7.29
CA GLY A 34 -16.56 31.58 -6.07
C GLY A 34 -16.40 33.10 -6.10
N ASP A 35 -16.90 33.75 -7.16
CA ASP A 35 -16.70 35.19 -7.42
C ASP A 35 -15.22 35.62 -7.34
N GLY A 36 -14.29 34.72 -7.71
CA GLY A 36 -12.84 34.91 -7.65
C GLY A 36 -12.22 34.96 -6.24
N GLU A 37 -12.85 34.34 -5.23
CA GLU A 37 -12.26 34.24 -3.88
C GLU A 37 -10.94 33.47 -3.88
N GLU A 38 -10.84 32.41 -4.67
CA GLU A 38 -9.65 31.57 -4.79
C GLU A 38 -8.48 32.33 -5.44
N GLY A 39 -8.76 33.10 -6.50
CA GLY A 39 -7.79 34.02 -7.09
C GLY A 39 -7.33 35.10 -6.10
N ARG A 40 -8.23 35.60 -5.24
CA ARG A 40 -7.87 36.52 -4.15
C ARG A 40 -7.00 35.86 -3.08
N ALA A 41 -7.19 34.57 -2.78
CA ALA A 41 -6.33 33.83 -1.86
C ALA A 41 -4.89 33.70 -2.39
N ILE A 42 -4.73 33.43 -3.70
CA ILE A 42 -3.42 33.39 -4.38
C ILE A 42 -2.76 34.78 -4.35
N LEU A 43 -3.49 35.87 -4.57
CA LEU A 43 -2.91 37.22 -4.45
C LEU A 43 -2.50 37.56 -3.01
N ARG A 44 -3.30 37.17 -1.99
CA ARG A 44 -2.93 37.33 -0.57
C ARG A 44 -1.61 36.65 -0.22
N PHE A 45 -1.29 35.50 -0.83
CA PHE A 45 0.01 34.84 -0.64
C PHE A 45 1.20 35.72 -1.05
N PHE A 46 1.10 36.48 -2.14
CA PHE A 46 2.16 37.41 -2.58
C PHE A 46 2.13 38.75 -1.82
N ASP A 47 0.94 39.24 -1.49
CA ASP A 47 0.71 40.59 -0.96
C ASP A 47 0.60 40.67 0.57
N ARG A 48 0.74 39.56 1.31
CA ARG A 48 0.91 39.60 2.77
C ARG A 48 2.16 40.40 3.13
N GLY A 49 2.08 41.33 4.07
CA GLY A 49 3.20 42.15 4.55
C GLY A 49 2.69 43.05 5.66
N THR A 50 3.60 43.60 6.47
CA THR A 50 3.21 44.53 7.54
C THR A 50 2.55 45.77 6.95
N GLU A 51 1.22 45.85 7.04
CA GLU A 51 0.52 47.12 6.84
C GLU A 51 0.80 48.01 8.06
N GLU A 52 1.02 49.31 7.83
CA GLU A 52 1.38 50.26 8.88
C GLU A 52 0.18 50.54 9.80
N GLY A 53 -0.04 49.68 10.79
CA GLY A 53 -1.11 49.84 11.78
C GLY A 53 -1.28 48.65 12.73
N ASP A 54 -0.76 48.80 13.94
CA ASP A 54 -1.25 48.18 15.18
C ASP A 54 -1.38 46.63 15.24
N ASP A 55 -0.26 45.92 15.14
CA ASP A 55 0.19 44.98 16.20
C ASP A 55 1.63 44.48 15.92
N GLU A 56 2.43 44.19 16.96
CA GLU A 56 3.74 43.52 16.82
C GLU A 56 3.58 42.01 16.57
N GLY A 57 2.78 41.64 15.56
CA GLY A 57 2.60 40.27 15.11
C GLY A 57 3.78 39.81 14.25
N GLU A 58 4.39 38.68 14.61
CA GLU A 58 5.52 38.09 13.89
C GLU A 58 5.18 37.88 12.40
N ALA A 59 6.01 38.45 11.51
CA ALA A 59 5.94 38.21 10.07
C ALA A 59 6.39 36.78 9.73
N GLY A 60 5.49 35.82 9.95
CA GLY A 60 5.71 34.39 9.73
C GLY A 60 5.69 33.99 8.26
N ALA A 61 6.36 32.88 7.95
CA ALA A 61 6.33 32.26 6.63
C ALA A 61 4.88 31.92 6.22
N THR A 62 4.55 32.15 4.95
CA THR A 62 3.19 31.93 4.40
C THR A 62 3.19 30.68 3.52
N LEU A 63 2.18 29.82 3.66
CA LEU A 63 2.06 28.56 2.92
C LEU A 63 0.83 28.58 2.02
N LEU A 64 1.02 28.35 0.72
CA LEU A 64 -0.04 28.08 -0.24
C LEU A 64 0.02 26.61 -0.67
N LEU A 65 -1.12 25.93 -0.69
CA LEU A 65 -1.27 24.57 -1.19
C LEU A 65 -2.20 24.57 -2.42
N LEU A 66 -1.83 23.81 -3.45
CA LEU A 66 -2.61 23.59 -4.66
C LEU A 66 -2.76 22.09 -4.91
N ARG A 67 -4.01 21.65 -5.05
CA ARG A 67 -4.39 20.26 -5.35
C ARG A 67 -5.10 20.23 -6.71
N ALA A 68 -4.84 19.19 -7.50
CA ALA A 68 -5.64 18.87 -8.68
C ALA A 68 -6.34 17.51 -8.48
N GLU A 69 -7.58 17.40 -8.94
CA GLU A 69 -8.41 16.20 -8.84
C GLU A 69 -9.09 15.92 -10.19
N TRP A 70 -9.22 14.63 -10.52
CA TRP A 70 -9.90 14.18 -11.74
C TRP A 70 -11.37 13.92 -11.42
N CYS A 71 -12.23 14.88 -11.76
CA CYS A 71 -13.67 14.77 -11.58
C CYS A 71 -14.30 14.02 -12.75
N ARG A 72 -15.05 12.96 -12.45
CA ARG A 72 -16.02 12.39 -13.38
C ARG A 72 -17.31 13.17 -13.27
N GLN A 73 -17.78 13.74 -14.37
CA GLN A 73 -19.18 14.15 -14.50
C GLN A 73 -19.96 13.03 -15.18
N ASP A 74 -21.02 12.57 -14.51
CA ASP A 74 -22.15 11.98 -15.22
C ASP A 74 -22.84 13.13 -15.97
N GLY A 75 -23.08 12.95 -17.27
CA GLY A 75 -23.59 14.03 -18.12
C GLY A 75 -25.01 14.42 -17.75
N GLU A 76 -25.22 15.68 -17.39
CA GLU A 76 -26.58 16.24 -17.29
C GLU A 76 -27.21 16.27 -18.68
N GLU A 77 -28.36 15.62 -18.85
CA GLU A 77 -29.14 15.68 -20.10
C GLU A 77 -29.65 17.11 -20.31
N ALA A 78 -29.01 17.83 -21.24
CA ALA A 78 -29.51 19.10 -21.72
C ALA A 78 -30.81 18.87 -22.52
N ALA A 79 -31.96 19.16 -21.89
CA ALA A 79 -33.27 19.06 -22.52
C ALA A 79 -33.39 19.97 -23.75
N GLY A 80 -33.29 19.38 -24.94
CA GLY A 80 -33.45 20.03 -26.24
C GLY A 80 -34.92 20.07 -26.70
N THR A 81 -35.35 21.21 -27.22
CA THR A 81 -36.73 21.52 -27.63
C THR A 81 -37.12 21.02 -29.02
N GLY A 82 -38.40 20.64 -29.19
CA GLY A 82 -39.09 20.48 -30.49
C GLY A 82 -39.05 19.05 -31.05
N ASP A 83 -40.10 18.53 -31.70
CA ASP A 83 -41.39 19.13 -32.06
C ASP A 83 -42.53 18.08 -32.03
N THR A 84 -43.77 18.58 -32.11
CA THR A 84 -45.02 17.81 -32.06
C THR A 84 -45.34 17.12 -33.39
N GLU A 85 -45.77 15.85 -33.37
CA GLU A 85 -46.71 15.31 -34.36
C GLU A 85 -47.60 14.22 -33.74
N GLU A 86 -48.87 14.18 -34.14
CA GLU A 86 -49.97 13.41 -33.53
C GLU A 86 -50.20 12.01 -34.16
N PHE A 87 -51.16 11.27 -33.58
CA PHE A 87 -51.84 10.05 -34.09
C PHE A 87 -51.11 8.71 -33.85
N ALA A 88 -51.77 7.64 -33.38
CA ALA A 88 -53.16 7.50 -32.90
C ALA A 88 -53.28 6.35 -31.87
N GLU A 89 -54.41 6.31 -31.17
CA GLU A 89 -54.79 5.25 -30.24
C GLU A 89 -55.02 3.92 -30.97
N GLU A 90 -54.66 2.79 -30.33
CA GLU A 90 -55.52 1.62 -30.36
C GLU A 90 -55.42 0.86 -29.02
N GLN A 91 -56.56 0.71 -28.35
CA GLN A 91 -56.71 0.05 -27.06
C GLN A 91 -57.08 -1.42 -27.28
N GLN A 92 -56.55 -2.31 -26.44
CA GLN A 92 -57.29 -3.53 -26.10
C GLN A 92 -56.88 -4.03 -24.71
N GLU A 93 -57.77 -3.78 -23.74
CA GLU A 93 -57.86 -4.60 -22.53
C GLU A 93 -58.44 -5.97 -22.91
N GLU A 94 -57.94 -7.04 -22.28
CA GLU A 94 -58.87 -8.06 -21.79
C GLU A 94 -58.29 -8.74 -20.54
N GLY A 95 -59.17 -8.93 -19.56
CA GLY A 95 -58.87 -9.41 -18.21
C GLY A 95 -59.10 -10.92 -18.02
N PRO A 96 -59.21 -11.39 -16.76
CA PRO A 96 -58.75 -12.72 -16.37
C PRO A 96 -59.86 -13.74 -16.07
N ASP A 97 -59.47 -15.02 -15.97
CA ASP A 97 -60.04 -16.05 -15.07
C ASP A 97 -59.00 -17.19 -14.92
N GLU A 98 -58.49 -17.46 -13.72
CA GLU A 98 -58.96 -18.46 -12.73
C GLU A 98 -58.63 -19.93 -13.06
N CYS A 99 -57.80 -20.58 -12.21
CA CYS A 99 -58.25 -21.63 -11.26
C CYS A 99 -57.05 -22.30 -10.52
N PHE A 100 -57.19 -22.44 -9.20
CA PHE A 100 -56.33 -23.20 -8.24
C PHE A 100 -57.00 -24.59 -7.96
N PRO A 101 -56.54 -25.50 -7.04
CA PRO A 101 -55.27 -25.73 -6.32
C PRO A 101 -54.83 -27.24 -6.32
N GLU A 102 -54.17 -27.68 -5.24
CA GLU A 102 -53.80 -29.06 -4.79
C GLU A 102 -52.43 -29.59 -5.29
N GLN A 103 -51.33 -29.75 -4.52
CA GLN A 103 -51.05 -30.09 -3.10
C GLN A 103 -51.07 -31.60 -2.79
N LEU A 104 -49.89 -32.18 -2.42
CA LEU A 104 -49.63 -33.11 -1.29
C LEU A 104 -48.53 -34.19 -1.51
N THR A 105 -47.83 -34.52 -0.40
CA THR A 105 -47.14 -35.80 -0.03
C THR A 105 -45.88 -36.25 -0.81
N GLU A 106 -44.71 -36.43 -0.15
CA GLU A 106 -44.23 -37.62 0.65
C GLU A 106 -43.93 -38.88 -0.21
N THR A 107 -42.95 -39.78 0.05
CA THR A 107 -41.86 -39.92 1.05
C THR A 107 -40.74 -40.84 0.48
N ALA A 108 -39.68 -41.13 1.25
CA ALA A 108 -38.47 -41.84 0.84
C ALA A 108 -38.60 -43.38 0.59
N SER A 109 -37.58 -43.98 -0.05
CA SER A 109 -37.18 -45.38 0.21
C SER A 109 -35.70 -45.63 -0.14
N SER A 110 -35.12 -46.69 0.42
CA SER A 110 -33.69 -47.04 0.40
C SER A 110 -33.46 -48.57 0.30
N VAL A 111 -32.18 -49.00 0.30
CA VAL A 111 -31.66 -50.37 0.63
C VAL A 111 -31.43 -51.42 -0.51
N ALA A 112 -30.17 -51.44 -0.99
CA ALA A 112 -29.15 -52.53 -0.92
C ALA A 112 -29.23 -53.91 -1.67
N LEU A 113 -28.12 -54.67 -1.52
CA LEU A 113 -27.73 -56.03 -2.01
C LEU A 113 -27.25 -56.06 -3.50
N GLU A 114 -26.21 -56.77 -3.98
CA GLU A 114 -25.11 -57.64 -3.45
C GLU A 114 -23.96 -57.70 -4.52
N GLY A 115 -22.77 -58.33 -4.40
CA GLY A 115 -22.11 -59.09 -3.31
C GLY A 115 -20.84 -59.88 -3.75
N SER A 116 -19.78 -59.86 -2.92
CA SER A 116 -18.70 -60.89 -2.75
C SER A 116 -17.50 -61.12 -3.74
N MET A 117 -16.28 -61.13 -3.15
CA MET A 117 -15.04 -61.90 -3.47
C MET A 117 -14.26 -61.65 -4.81
N THR A 118 -12.91 -61.74 -4.90
CA THR A 118 -11.92 -62.48 -4.06
C THR A 118 -10.48 -61.85 -4.06
N GLN A 119 -9.85 -61.84 -2.88
CA GLN A 119 -8.40 -61.91 -2.49
C GLN A 119 -7.25 -61.51 -3.49
N LYS A 120 -6.35 -60.55 -3.15
CA LYS A 120 -5.15 -60.59 -2.24
C LYS A 120 -3.88 -61.18 -2.94
N SER A 121 -2.77 -60.45 -3.13
CA SER A 121 -1.74 -60.17 -2.09
C SER A 121 -0.57 -59.26 -2.57
N LYS A 122 -0.04 -58.41 -1.65
CA LYS A 122 1.39 -58.12 -1.26
C LYS A 122 2.55 -58.20 -2.29
N ALA A 123 3.66 -57.46 -2.20
CA ALA A 123 4.09 -56.27 -1.41
C ALA A 123 5.49 -55.78 -1.93
N SER A 124 5.89 -54.53 -1.61
CA SER A 124 7.23 -53.93 -1.84
C SER A 124 8.27 -54.40 -0.78
N PRO A 125 9.56 -53.91 -0.69
CA PRO A 125 10.29 -52.88 -1.47
C PRO A 125 11.80 -53.19 -1.78
N LEU A 126 12.54 -52.23 -2.40
CA LEU A 126 13.94 -51.75 -2.09
C LEU A 126 14.73 -51.22 -3.32
N GLN A 127 15.69 -50.31 -3.07
CA GLN A 127 16.60 -49.61 -4.03
C GLN A 127 17.99 -50.33 -4.14
N PRO A 128 19.10 -49.67 -4.59
CA PRO A 128 19.48 -49.19 -5.93
C PRO A 128 20.86 -49.76 -6.41
N THR A 129 21.30 -49.49 -7.66
CA THR A 129 22.72 -49.57 -8.08
C THR A 129 23.05 -48.67 -9.28
N ASP A 130 24.28 -48.16 -9.31
CA ASP A 130 24.89 -47.28 -10.33
C ASP A 130 25.38 -48.00 -11.61
N ASN A 131 25.55 -47.26 -12.72
CA ASN A 131 26.86 -46.95 -13.35
C ASN A 131 26.76 -46.37 -14.78
N GLU A 132 27.66 -45.40 -15.09
CA GLU A 132 28.48 -45.24 -16.32
C GLU A 132 27.90 -45.40 -17.76
N SER A 133 28.41 -44.76 -18.84
CA SER A 133 29.24 -43.55 -19.07
C SER A 133 29.46 -43.33 -20.61
N VAL A 134 30.00 -42.14 -20.99
CA VAL A 134 30.72 -41.79 -22.26
C VAL A 134 29.97 -41.57 -23.60
N SER A 135 30.40 -40.50 -24.28
CA SER A 135 30.33 -40.18 -25.74
C SER A 135 29.01 -39.61 -26.31
N GLY A 136 29.02 -38.60 -27.19
CA GLY A 136 30.16 -37.83 -27.73
C GLY A 136 29.84 -37.18 -29.10
N HIS A 137 30.54 -36.08 -29.41
CA HIS A 137 30.45 -35.25 -30.64
C HIS A 137 29.14 -34.47 -30.87
N VAL A 138 29.06 -33.16 -31.17
CA VAL A 138 29.95 -32.06 -31.64
C VAL A 138 29.43 -31.51 -32.98
N SER A 139 29.29 -30.18 -33.02
CA SER A 139 29.05 -29.25 -34.15
C SER A 139 27.64 -28.63 -34.15
N ALA A 140 27.40 -27.34 -34.38
CA ALA A 140 28.13 -26.07 -34.27
C ALA A 140 27.50 -25.09 -35.28
N LEU A 141 27.14 -23.87 -34.84
CA LEU A 141 27.00 -22.65 -35.67
C LEU A 141 25.83 -22.67 -36.71
N SER A 142 25.17 -21.55 -37.07
CA SER A 142 25.29 -20.16 -36.62
C SER A 142 24.09 -19.29 -37.05
N SER A 143 23.88 -18.19 -36.31
CA SER A 143 23.53 -16.84 -36.82
C SER A 143 22.12 -16.48 -37.34
N GLN A 144 21.66 -15.33 -36.80
CA GLN A 144 20.82 -14.27 -37.43
C GLN A 144 19.32 -14.60 -37.62
N SER A 145 18.42 -13.92 -36.90
CA SER A 145 17.97 -12.52 -37.06
C SER A 145 16.93 -12.37 -38.17
N GLU A 146 15.71 -11.97 -37.80
CA GLU A 146 14.93 -10.87 -38.41
C GLU A 146 13.60 -10.71 -37.63
N LEU A 147 13.38 -9.50 -37.10
CA LEU A 147 12.05 -9.03 -36.69
C LEU A 147 11.37 -8.44 -37.93
N GLY A 148 10.15 -8.87 -38.26
CA GLY A 148 9.28 -8.06 -39.12
C GLY A 148 8.22 -8.79 -39.94
N LYS A 149 7.03 -8.15 -39.96
CA LYS A 149 5.96 -8.29 -40.95
C LYS A 149 5.14 -9.59 -40.92
N LEU A 150 3.94 -9.48 -40.37
CA LEU A 150 2.75 -9.86 -41.14
C LEU A 150 1.58 -8.93 -40.83
N GLU A 151 1.35 -7.96 -41.71
CA GLU A 151 0.16 -7.14 -41.74
C GLU A 151 -0.62 -7.41 -43.03
N GLN A 152 -1.95 -7.39 -42.93
CA GLN A 152 -2.94 -7.27 -44.01
C GLN A 152 -3.06 -8.42 -45.04
N ARG A 153 -4.20 -9.12 -44.98
CA ARG A 153 -5.26 -9.04 -46.01
C ARG A 153 -6.53 -9.77 -45.56
N PHE A 154 -7.63 -9.03 -45.49
CA PHE A 154 -8.88 -9.28 -46.22
C PHE A 154 -9.77 -8.02 -46.07
N THR A 155 -10.55 -7.69 -47.10
CA THR A 155 -11.39 -6.48 -47.19
C THR A 155 -12.75 -6.85 -47.77
N THR A 156 -13.76 -6.00 -47.54
CA THR A 156 -15.07 -5.89 -48.27
C THR A 156 -15.99 -7.13 -48.18
N ASP A 157 -17.29 -7.05 -47.87
CA ASP A 157 -18.25 -5.95 -47.56
C ASP A 157 -19.10 -6.37 -46.32
N ASP A 158 -20.12 -5.68 -45.79
CA ASP A 158 -20.94 -4.53 -46.22
C ASP A 158 -21.49 -3.76 -44.98
N MET A 159 -22.40 -2.79 -45.14
CA MET A 159 -22.95 -1.92 -44.08
C MET A 159 -24.37 -2.29 -43.58
N GLU A 160 -24.53 -2.39 -42.25
CA GLU A 160 -25.76 -1.95 -41.55
C GLU A 160 -25.36 -1.06 -40.37
N HIS A 161 -25.86 0.19 -40.32
CA HIS A 161 -25.58 1.12 -39.24
C HIS A 161 -26.74 1.20 -38.24
N THR A 162 -26.56 0.66 -37.04
CA THR A 162 -27.22 1.16 -35.83
C THR A 162 -26.36 2.27 -35.21
N PRO A 163 -26.93 3.44 -34.86
CA PRO A 163 -26.17 4.48 -34.19
C PRO A 163 -25.95 4.09 -32.72
N GLN A 164 -24.76 3.57 -32.41
CA GLN A 164 -24.31 3.49 -31.01
C GLN A 164 -23.98 4.90 -30.52
N LEU A 165 -24.75 5.39 -29.54
CA LEU A 165 -24.35 6.53 -28.73
C LEU A 165 -23.10 6.13 -27.94
N GLN A 166 -21.94 6.61 -28.39
CA GLN A 166 -20.70 6.46 -27.68
C GLN A 166 -20.58 7.60 -26.67
N GLU A 167 -20.94 7.34 -25.41
CA GLU A 167 -20.61 8.22 -24.29
C GLU A 167 -19.09 8.41 -24.22
N GLN A 168 -18.59 9.50 -24.78
CA GLN A 168 -17.19 9.89 -24.62
C GLN A 168 -17.05 10.57 -23.25
N LYS A 169 -16.83 9.75 -22.22
CA LYS A 169 -16.48 10.25 -20.88
C LYS A 169 -15.16 11.01 -20.96
N VAL A 170 -15.23 12.32 -20.79
CA VAL A 170 -14.08 13.21 -20.69
C VAL A 170 -13.78 13.39 -19.20
N ASP A 171 -12.66 12.83 -18.73
CA ASP A 171 -12.19 13.09 -17.37
C ASP A 171 -11.77 14.57 -17.26
N LYS A 172 -12.47 15.36 -16.44
CA LYS A 172 -12.18 16.79 -16.26
C LYS A 172 -11.28 16.99 -15.03
N VAL A 173 -10.20 17.74 -15.16
CA VAL A 173 -9.37 18.14 -14.02
C VAL A 173 -9.97 19.38 -13.35
N CYS A 174 -10.00 19.39 -12.01
CA CYS A 174 -10.42 20.51 -11.18
C CYS A 174 -9.30 20.85 -10.18
N PHE A 175 -8.96 22.14 -10.04
CA PHE A 175 -7.99 22.62 -9.06
C PHE A 175 -8.66 23.08 -7.75
N TYR A 176 -7.93 23.02 -6.64
CA TYR A 176 -8.30 23.55 -5.33
C TYR A 176 -7.10 24.24 -4.68
N VAL A 177 -7.34 25.31 -3.93
CA VAL A 177 -6.30 26.09 -3.24
C VAL A 177 -6.59 26.17 -1.73
N ALA A 178 -5.54 26.24 -0.92
CA ALA A 178 -5.62 26.56 0.51
C ALA A 178 -4.45 27.48 0.90
N LEU A 179 -4.69 28.39 1.85
CA LEU A 179 -3.72 29.37 2.33
C LEU A 179 -3.59 29.25 3.85
N ASP A 180 -2.37 29.04 4.35
CA ASP A 180 -1.96 28.83 5.76
C ASP A 180 -2.66 27.70 6.54
N GLU A 181 -3.74 27.13 6.01
CA GLU A 181 -4.43 25.96 6.55
C GLU A 181 -4.19 24.72 5.68
N ILE A 182 -4.28 23.52 6.29
CA ILE A 182 -4.24 22.24 5.59
C ILE A 182 -5.60 21.54 5.74
N PRO A 183 -6.55 21.74 4.81
CA PRO A 183 -7.85 21.08 4.85
C PRO A 183 -7.68 19.56 4.81
N LYS A 184 -8.57 18.82 5.47
CA LYS A 184 -8.51 17.34 5.53
C LYS A 184 -8.52 16.70 4.14
N GLU A 185 -9.15 17.35 3.18
CA GLU A 185 -9.29 16.94 1.78
C GLU A 185 -7.97 16.99 0.99
N PHE A 186 -6.97 17.74 1.45
CA PHE A 186 -5.65 17.80 0.82
C PHE A 186 -4.74 16.62 1.24
N VAL A 187 -5.06 15.91 2.34
CA VAL A 187 -4.20 14.88 2.97
C VAL A 187 -4.31 13.50 2.28
N SER A 188 -4.63 13.46 0.98
CA SER A 188 -4.93 12.20 0.26
C SER A 188 -4.59 12.23 -1.24
N ASN A 189 -3.91 13.26 -1.71
CA ASN A 189 -3.61 13.48 -3.13
C ASN A 189 -2.34 14.32 -3.33
N PHE A 190 -1.68 14.15 -4.48
CA PHE A 190 -0.55 14.98 -4.91
C PHE A 190 -0.88 16.46 -4.82
N THR A 191 -0.18 17.16 -3.93
CA THR A 191 -0.38 18.58 -3.63
C THR A 191 0.91 19.34 -3.92
N VAL A 192 0.83 20.40 -4.71
CA VAL A 192 1.93 21.34 -4.91
C VAL A 192 1.90 22.37 -3.78
N TYR A 193 3.03 22.61 -3.12
CA TYR A 193 3.16 23.65 -2.12
C TYR A 193 4.00 24.81 -2.64
N PHE A 194 3.68 26.01 -2.17
CA PHE A 194 4.50 27.21 -2.31
C PHE A 194 4.68 27.81 -0.91
N LEU A 195 5.92 27.84 -0.44
CA LEU A 195 6.32 28.41 0.85
C LEU A 195 7.05 29.72 0.60
N ARG A 196 6.50 30.81 1.11
CA ARG A 196 7.09 32.15 1.03
C ARG A 196 7.83 32.49 2.32
N ASP A 197 9.09 32.88 2.17
CA ASP A 197 10.02 33.24 3.25
C ASP A 197 10.49 34.70 3.04
N ALA A 198 9.55 35.64 3.18
CA ALA A 198 9.78 37.07 2.93
C ALA A 198 8.85 37.94 3.78
N LYS A 199 9.41 38.93 4.49
CA LYS A 199 8.68 39.85 5.40
C LYS A 199 7.90 40.95 4.68
N GLU A 200 8.35 41.32 3.48
CA GLU A 200 7.76 42.38 2.64
C GLU A 200 7.06 41.76 1.42
N ARG A 201 6.08 42.47 0.83
CA ARG A 201 5.31 42.03 -0.35
C ARG A 201 6.25 41.58 -1.48
N VAL A 202 5.89 40.49 -2.17
CA VAL A 202 6.66 40.02 -3.32
C VAL A 202 6.46 40.97 -4.49
N ALA A 203 7.53 41.68 -4.86
CA ALA A 203 7.54 42.59 -6.00
C ALA A 203 7.09 41.88 -7.28
N GLU A 204 6.24 42.55 -8.06
CA GLU A 204 5.73 42.06 -9.35
C GLU A 204 6.84 42.13 -10.41
N PRO A 205 7.29 41.00 -11.00
CA PRO A 205 8.27 40.99 -12.08
C PRO A 205 7.67 41.58 -13.37
N SER A 206 8.49 42.20 -14.19
CA SER A 206 8.06 42.80 -15.46
C SER A 206 7.73 41.78 -16.56
N ASP A 207 8.35 40.59 -16.51
CA ASP A 207 8.04 39.46 -17.40
C ASP A 207 8.33 38.10 -16.75
N LEU A 208 7.94 37.01 -17.44
CA LEU A 208 8.16 35.64 -16.96
C LEU A 208 9.64 35.22 -16.91
N SER A 209 10.55 35.88 -17.63
CA SER A 209 11.99 35.59 -17.54
C SER A 209 12.55 36.15 -16.23
N GLU A 210 12.23 37.40 -15.90
CA GLU A 210 12.55 38.01 -14.60
C GLU A 210 11.91 37.24 -13.45
N ALA A 211 10.64 36.82 -13.58
CA ALA A 211 9.94 36.00 -12.60
C ALA A 211 10.68 34.68 -12.28
N ASN A 212 11.25 34.05 -13.31
CA ASN A 212 12.04 32.82 -13.15
C ASN A 212 13.39 33.03 -12.45
N GLU A 213 13.93 34.24 -12.41
CA GLU A 213 15.15 34.57 -11.65
C GLU A 213 14.89 35.12 -10.25
N VAL A 214 13.77 35.82 -10.04
CA VAL A 214 13.47 36.53 -8.79
C VAL A 214 12.64 35.68 -7.83
N LEU A 215 11.54 35.07 -8.30
CA LEU A 215 10.59 34.38 -7.42
C LEU A 215 11.19 33.15 -6.69
N PRO A 216 12.05 32.30 -7.31
CA PRO A 216 12.68 31.19 -6.59
C PRO A 216 13.57 31.58 -5.40
N LYS A 217 13.99 32.86 -5.29
CA LYS A 217 14.82 33.36 -4.17
C LYS A 217 13.99 33.65 -2.92
N VAL A 218 12.68 33.86 -3.07
CA VAL A 218 11.74 34.25 -1.99
C VAL A 218 10.60 33.24 -1.79
N ILE A 219 10.32 32.41 -2.80
CA ILE A 219 9.30 31.36 -2.78
C ILE A 219 9.97 30.02 -3.12
N LYS A 220 9.97 29.12 -2.14
CA LYS A 220 10.29 27.70 -2.34
C LYS A 220 9.02 26.98 -2.76
N PHE A 221 9.11 26.02 -3.66
CA PHE A 221 7.95 25.23 -4.09
C PHE A 221 8.36 23.78 -4.36
N GLY A 222 7.38 22.89 -4.37
CA GLY A 222 7.60 21.48 -4.68
C GLY A 222 6.30 20.69 -4.57
N VAL A 223 6.40 19.37 -4.64
CA VAL A 223 5.26 18.45 -4.44
C VAL A 223 5.39 17.84 -3.05
N LEU A 224 4.31 17.87 -2.26
CA LEU A 224 4.19 17.11 -1.04
C LEU A 224 3.51 15.77 -1.33
N THR A 225 4.10 14.70 -0.82
CA THR A 225 3.43 13.40 -0.68
C THR A 225 2.52 13.40 0.54
N ASP A 226 1.56 12.47 0.59
CA ASP A 226 0.60 12.35 1.72
C ASP A 226 1.30 12.25 3.08
N ASP A 227 2.41 11.51 3.14
CA ASP A 227 3.22 11.32 4.34
C ASP A 227 3.92 12.64 4.75
N SER A 228 4.36 13.45 3.78
CA SER A 228 4.95 14.79 4.01
C SER A 228 3.90 15.80 4.50
N LEU A 229 2.68 15.75 3.95
CA LEU A 229 1.55 16.57 4.41
C LEU A 229 1.13 16.22 5.83
N LEU A 230 1.14 14.94 6.20
CA LEU A 230 0.82 14.50 7.56
C LEU A 230 1.90 14.96 8.56
N MET A 231 3.18 14.88 8.19
CA MET A 231 4.28 15.45 8.99
C MET A 231 4.17 16.98 9.10
N LEU A 232 3.89 17.68 8.00
CA LEU A 232 3.74 19.15 8.00
C LEU A 232 2.52 19.59 8.83
N LYS A 233 1.39 18.90 8.71
CA LYS A 233 0.20 19.10 9.54
C LYS A 233 0.50 18.90 11.03
N ASN A 234 1.23 17.84 11.38
CA ASN A 234 1.64 17.60 12.77
C ASN A 234 2.64 18.66 13.28
N ALA A 235 3.58 19.09 12.43
CA ALA A 235 4.55 20.13 12.77
C ALA A 235 3.89 21.51 12.95
N ILE A 236 3.01 21.92 12.05
CA ILE A 236 2.23 23.18 12.15
C ILE A 236 1.27 23.12 13.36
N SER A 237 0.61 21.98 13.60
CA SER A 237 -0.27 21.81 14.79
C SER A 237 0.50 21.79 16.12
N GLN A 238 1.81 21.53 16.12
CA GLN A 238 2.66 21.63 17.32
C GLN A 238 3.40 22.97 17.44
N ALA A 239 3.65 23.65 16.32
CA ALA A 239 4.29 24.97 16.31
C ALA A 239 3.33 26.09 16.75
N PHE A 240 2.05 25.99 16.38
CA PHE A 240 1.05 27.02 16.70
C PHE A 240 0.25 26.70 17.97
N SER A 241 0.77 27.22 19.10
CA SER A 241 0.17 27.33 20.45
C SER A 241 0.41 26.17 21.45
N PRO A 242 1.04 26.42 22.62
CA PRO A 242 1.88 27.55 22.99
C PRO A 242 3.24 27.10 23.58
N ALA A 243 4.29 27.07 22.75
CA ALA A 243 5.67 26.84 23.20
C ALA A 243 6.43 28.14 23.57
N VAL A 244 5.73 29.26 23.75
CA VAL A 244 6.30 30.51 24.27
C VAL A 244 6.30 30.49 25.79
N SER A 245 7.26 29.77 26.39
CA SER A 245 7.54 29.83 27.84
C SER A 245 8.93 29.36 28.27
N PHE A 246 9.80 28.86 27.37
CA PHE A 246 11.14 28.36 27.76
C PHE A 246 12.33 29.23 27.33
N SER A 247 12.07 30.40 26.72
CA SER A 247 13.11 31.38 26.35
C SER A 247 13.22 32.52 27.35
N GLN A 248 13.16 32.22 28.64
CA GLN A 248 13.37 33.23 29.68
C GLN A 248 14.03 32.63 30.93
N LEU A 249 15.34 32.42 30.85
CA LEU A 249 16.32 32.70 31.93
C LEU A 249 17.77 32.50 31.43
N GLN A 250 18.41 33.64 31.14
CA GLN A 250 19.83 33.97 31.31
C GLN A 250 20.95 33.17 30.59
N ILE A 251 21.60 33.88 29.67
CA ILE A 251 23.05 33.82 29.45
C ILE A 251 23.70 34.82 30.42
N GLU A 252 24.64 34.35 31.26
CA GLU A 252 25.68 35.07 32.04
C GLU A 252 26.18 34.07 33.12
N GLU A 253 27.45 33.97 33.54
CA GLU A 253 28.71 34.52 33.04
C GLU A 253 29.89 33.61 33.52
N THR A 254 31.11 34.02 33.20
CA THR A 254 32.40 33.31 33.31
C THR A 254 32.90 32.76 34.68
N SER A 255 33.71 31.68 34.58
CA SER A 255 35.03 31.44 35.23
C SER A 255 35.21 30.53 36.49
N GLU A 256 36.43 29.94 36.51
CA GLU A 256 37.25 29.39 37.62
C GLU A 256 36.92 28.06 38.35
N ASN A 257 37.59 27.01 37.86
CA ASN A 257 38.66 26.23 38.54
C ASN A 257 38.40 25.08 39.55
N THR A 258 39.38 24.16 39.50
CA THR A 258 39.85 23.16 40.49
C THR A 258 39.13 21.80 40.67
N ASP A 259 39.75 20.81 40.00
CA ASP A 259 40.43 19.64 40.58
C ASP A 259 39.81 18.21 40.51
N SER A 260 40.56 17.35 39.81
CA SER A 260 40.89 15.95 40.10
C SER A 260 39.84 14.96 40.63
N GLU A 261 39.59 13.90 39.83
CA GLU A 261 40.19 12.59 40.15
C GLU A 261 40.38 11.67 38.94
N LYS A 262 41.25 10.65 39.06
CA LYS A 262 41.74 9.79 37.97
C LYS A 262 41.11 8.39 38.01
N GLY A 263 40.69 7.88 36.86
CA GLY A 263 40.43 6.46 36.61
C GLY A 263 40.97 6.05 35.24
N ASN A 264 41.82 5.01 35.17
CA ASN A 264 42.72 4.80 34.04
C ASN A 264 42.50 3.44 33.33
N LEU A 265 42.06 3.48 32.07
CA LEU A 265 42.29 2.49 30.98
C LEU A 265 41.79 1.01 31.18
N PRO A 266 41.58 0.20 30.10
CA PRO A 266 42.39 0.09 28.89
C PRO A 266 41.75 0.61 27.59
N LYS A 267 42.62 1.02 26.66
CA LYS A 267 42.27 1.33 25.28
C LYS A 267 42.04 0.03 24.51
N THR A 268 40.94 -0.04 23.78
CA THR A 268 40.84 -0.89 22.58
C THR A 268 40.54 0.05 21.43
N GLU A 269 41.49 0.19 20.51
CA GLU A 269 41.34 1.06 19.34
C GLU A 269 40.33 0.47 18.35
N LYS A 270 39.05 0.68 18.62
CA LYS A 270 38.07 0.76 17.54
C LYS A 270 38.37 2.06 16.79
N LYS A 271 38.83 1.95 15.54
CA LYS A 271 38.65 3.05 14.59
C LYS A 271 37.15 3.17 14.35
N GLU A 272 36.52 4.12 15.01
CA GLU A 272 35.17 4.58 14.70
C GLU A 272 35.21 5.19 13.31
N GLN A 273 34.86 4.38 12.30
CA GLN A 273 34.33 4.92 11.07
C GLN A 273 32.97 5.55 11.43
N LEU A 274 32.81 6.84 11.20
CA LEU A 274 31.53 7.53 11.42
C LEU A 274 30.48 6.95 10.46
N VAL A 275 29.69 6.00 10.97
CA VAL A 275 28.44 5.59 10.35
C VAL A 275 27.34 6.46 10.96
N GLU A 276 27.33 7.73 10.55
CA GLU A 276 26.28 8.67 10.90
C GLU A 276 25.28 8.71 9.74
N ASN A 277 24.05 8.23 9.98
CA ASN A 277 22.92 8.21 9.05
C ASN A 277 23.06 7.32 7.79
N GLY A 278 23.57 6.09 7.94
CA GLY A 278 23.43 4.99 6.94
C GLY A 278 24.22 5.12 5.63
N ASN A 279 24.59 6.33 5.24
CA ASN A 279 25.33 6.63 4.02
C ASN A 279 26.82 6.37 4.20
N ILE A 280 27.30 5.24 3.70
CA ILE A 280 28.74 4.94 3.61
C ILE A 280 29.39 5.96 2.68
N LYS A 281 30.25 6.81 3.24
CA LYS A 281 30.97 7.84 2.49
C LYS A 281 32.33 7.31 2.02
N LEU A 282 32.59 7.39 0.72
CA LEU A 282 33.90 7.08 0.15
C LEU A 282 34.88 8.22 0.46
N GLU A 283 35.84 7.98 1.35
CA GLU A 283 36.94 8.92 1.61
C GLU A 283 37.94 8.89 0.45
N MET A 284 38.24 10.03 -0.16
CA MET A 284 39.21 10.10 -1.27
C MET A 284 40.65 9.94 -0.74
N PRO A 285 41.55 9.26 -1.47
CA PRO A 285 42.95 9.18 -1.08
C PRO A 285 43.63 10.55 -1.18
N THR A 286 44.58 10.83 -0.27
CA THR A 286 45.30 12.12 -0.19
C THR A 286 46.30 12.38 -1.34
N VAL A 287 46.19 11.63 -2.43
CA VAL A 287 47.11 11.65 -3.58
C VAL A 287 46.70 12.77 -4.54
N ASN A 288 47.68 13.54 -5.04
CA ASN A 288 47.40 14.55 -6.04
C ASN A 288 47.06 13.89 -7.40
N LEU A 289 45.81 14.07 -7.84
CA LEU A 289 45.29 13.53 -9.10
C LEU A 289 45.27 14.57 -10.23
N ASP A 290 46.03 15.68 -10.15
CA ASP A 290 45.92 16.77 -11.13
C ASP A 290 46.65 16.46 -12.46
N ARG A 291 47.59 15.51 -12.45
CA ARG A 291 48.38 15.11 -13.63
C ARG A 291 47.56 14.24 -14.60
N GLU A 292 48.10 14.01 -15.81
CA GLU A 292 47.51 13.09 -16.79
C GLU A 292 47.56 11.63 -16.30
N VAL A 293 46.57 10.83 -16.71
CA VAL A 293 46.39 9.42 -16.31
C VAL A 293 47.63 8.59 -16.62
N THR A 294 48.18 8.73 -17.83
CA THR A 294 49.39 8.02 -18.30
C THR A 294 50.63 8.34 -17.46
N ALA A 295 50.78 9.59 -17.00
CA ALA A 295 51.89 9.98 -16.14
C ALA A 295 51.75 9.38 -14.73
N LEU A 296 50.53 9.39 -14.17
CA LEU A 296 50.23 8.82 -12.85
C LEU A 296 50.34 7.29 -12.84
N ALA A 297 49.95 6.62 -13.92
CA ALA A 297 50.07 5.17 -14.08
C ALA A 297 51.53 4.68 -14.12
N THR A 298 52.49 5.54 -14.47
CA THR A 298 53.92 5.22 -14.45
C THR A 298 54.64 5.54 -13.13
N ASP A 299 53.95 6.13 -12.15
CA ASP A 299 54.51 6.55 -10.86
C ASP A 299 54.20 5.49 -9.78
N PRO A 300 55.18 4.67 -9.33
CA PRO A 300 54.89 3.51 -8.48
C PRO A 300 54.33 3.88 -7.11
N GLU A 301 54.73 5.03 -6.54
CA GLU A 301 54.22 5.49 -5.23
C GLU A 301 52.75 5.91 -5.33
N VAL A 302 52.36 6.51 -6.46
CA VAL A 302 50.95 6.82 -6.77
C VAL A 302 50.16 5.54 -6.97
N VAL A 303 50.65 4.60 -7.78
CA VAL A 303 49.93 3.35 -8.07
C VAL A 303 49.72 2.53 -6.78
N GLU A 304 50.76 2.32 -5.95
CA GLU A 304 50.63 1.58 -4.68
C GLU A 304 49.61 2.24 -3.72
N ALA A 305 49.59 3.58 -3.66
CA ALA A 305 48.59 4.31 -2.87
C ALA A 305 47.16 4.14 -3.42
N LEU A 306 47.00 4.14 -4.73
CA LEU A 306 45.69 3.92 -5.39
C LEU A 306 45.23 2.45 -5.29
N GLU A 307 46.14 1.48 -5.30
CA GLU A 307 45.84 0.06 -5.05
C GLU A 307 45.35 -0.16 -3.62
N SER A 308 46.00 0.47 -2.63
CA SER A 308 45.58 0.45 -1.22
C SER A 308 44.18 1.06 -1.05
N TYR A 309 43.90 2.15 -1.75
CA TYR A 309 42.56 2.75 -1.80
C TYR A 309 41.54 1.84 -2.51
N ALA A 310 41.89 1.22 -3.63
CA ALA A 310 41.03 0.29 -4.37
C ALA A 310 40.62 -0.93 -3.54
N MET A 311 41.55 -1.55 -2.80
CA MET A 311 41.26 -2.63 -1.86
C MET A 311 40.33 -2.17 -0.72
N THR A 312 40.51 -0.95 -0.23
CA THR A 312 39.64 -0.36 0.80
C THR A 312 38.22 -0.12 0.25
N LEU A 313 38.11 0.44 -0.96
CA LEU A 313 36.86 0.68 -1.67
C LEU A 313 36.11 -0.63 -1.96
N GLN A 314 36.80 -1.64 -2.49
CA GLN A 314 36.27 -2.99 -2.72
C GLN A 314 35.67 -3.58 -1.44
N LYS A 315 36.40 -3.49 -0.32
CA LYS A 315 35.94 -3.98 0.99
C LYS A 315 34.71 -3.22 1.49
N LEU A 316 34.71 -1.89 1.42
CA LEU A 316 33.58 -1.06 1.85
C LEU A 316 32.31 -1.37 1.05
N ILE A 317 32.38 -1.43 -0.28
CA ILE A 317 31.22 -1.77 -1.12
C ILE A 317 30.75 -3.21 -0.86
N SER A 318 31.67 -4.16 -0.62
CA SER A 318 31.29 -5.55 -0.32
C SER A 318 30.51 -5.65 0.99
N ILE A 319 30.98 -4.98 2.06
CA ILE A 319 30.28 -4.92 3.36
C ILE A 319 28.92 -4.25 3.19
N ALA A 320 28.86 -3.11 2.50
CA ALA A 320 27.61 -2.39 2.21
C ALA A 320 26.57 -3.29 1.52
N LEU A 321 26.98 -4.02 0.48
CA LEU A 321 26.11 -4.92 -0.26
C LEU A 321 25.63 -6.08 0.63
N GLU A 322 26.52 -6.70 1.40
CA GLU A 322 26.15 -7.75 2.34
C GLU A 322 25.14 -7.29 3.39
N GLU A 323 25.31 -6.09 3.95
CA GLU A 323 24.39 -5.51 4.93
C GLU A 323 23.00 -5.27 4.31
N GLN A 324 22.93 -4.61 3.15
CA GLN A 324 21.65 -4.32 2.48
C GLN A 324 20.92 -5.60 2.02
N MET A 325 21.64 -6.66 1.66
CA MET A 325 21.05 -7.95 1.30
C MET A 325 20.59 -8.76 2.52
N LYS A 326 21.18 -8.56 3.71
CA LYS A 326 20.77 -9.22 4.97
C LYS A 326 19.58 -8.56 5.67
N LYS A 327 19.25 -7.30 5.33
CA LYS A 327 18.07 -6.62 5.89
C LYS A 327 16.76 -7.37 5.62
N VAL A 328 15.85 -7.29 6.58
CA VAL A 328 14.48 -7.82 6.53
C VAL A 328 13.49 -6.68 6.76
N PRO A 329 12.21 -6.80 6.32
CA PRO A 329 11.27 -5.69 6.43
C PRO A 329 10.82 -5.48 7.87
N GLU A 330 10.81 -4.23 8.33
CA GLU A 330 10.53 -3.87 9.72
C GLU A 330 9.02 -3.91 10.03
N GLY A 331 8.61 -4.79 10.94
CA GLY A 331 7.20 -5.05 11.27
C GLY A 331 6.57 -6.16 10.41
N ASN A 332 5.28 -6.42 10.61
CA ASN A 332 4.57 -7.58 10.03
C ASN A 332 3.68 -7.23 8.82
N GLY A 333 3.29 -5.96 8.67
CA GLY A 333 2.41 -5.51 7.58
C GLY A 333 3.10 -5.52 6.20
N PRO A 334 2.34 -5.36 5.10
CA PRO A 334 2.85 -5.43 3.74
C PRO A 334 3.55 -4.14 3.29
N LEU A 335 3.27 -2.99 3.92
CA LEU A 335 3.95 -1.72 3.63
C LEU A 335 5.46 -1.78 3.94
N ALA A 336 5.84 -2.51 5.00
CA ALA A 336 7.23 -2.70 5.39
C ALA A 336 8.11 -3.29 4.26
N GLU A 337 7.54 -4.12 3.38
CA GLU A 337 8.25 -4.65 2.21
C GLU A 337 8.56 -3.52 1.20
N ILE A 338 7.63 -2.59 0.98
CA ILE A 338 7.85 -1.41 0.14
C ILE A 338 8.96 -0.54 0.74
N ASP A 339 8.89 -0.28 2.04
CA ASP A 339 9.85 0.56 2.75
C ASP A 339 11.26 -0.04 2.70
N LEU A 340 11.40 -1.36 2.89
CA LEU A 340 12.66 -2.08 2.72
C LEU A 340 13.25 -1.90 1.30
N TRP A 341 12.43 -1.98 0.25
CA TRP A 341 12.92 -1.81 -1.12
C TRP A 341 13.25 -0.36 -1.45
N ARG A 342 12.51 0.62 -0.89
CA ARG A 342 12.85 2.05 -0.97
C ARG A 342 14.20 2.32 -0.31
N GLU A 343 14.37 1.88 0.93
CA GLU A 343 15.59 2.08 1.72
C GLU A 343 16.81 1.38 1.09
N ARG A 344 16.64 0.17 0.55
CA ARG A 344 17.67 -0.50 -0.27
C ARG A 344 18.04 0.29 -1.52
N ASN A 345 17.05 0.81 -2.26
CA ASN A 345 17.29 1.61 -3.45
C ASN A 345 18.02 2.92 -3.12
N GLU A 346 17.61 3.63 -2.07
CA GLU A 346 18.26 4.84 -1.59
C GLU A 346 19.73 4.58 -1.23
N ASN A 347 20.01 3.61 -0.36
CA ASN A 347 21.37 3.27 0.05
C ASN A 347 22.26 2.81 -1.14
N LEU A 348 21.74 1.96 -2.03
CA LEU A 348 22.50 1.45 -3.18
C LEU A 348 22.67 2.51 -4.29
N SER A 349 21.71 3.42 -4.47
CA SER A 349 21.84 4.55 -5.40
C SER A 349 22.87 5.56 -4.88
N ALA A 350 22.84 5.92 -3.60
CA ALA A 350 23.81 6.82 -2.98
C ALA A 350 25.25 6.27 -3.08
N LEU A 351 25.45 4.97 -2.85
CA LEU A 351 26.75 4.32 -3.05
C LEU A 351 27.14 4.27 -4.55
N THR A 352 26.18 4.02 -5.46
CA THR A 352 26.43 4.04 -6.91
C THR A 352 26.87 5.43 -7.39
N GLU A 353 26.21 6.51 -6.97
CA GLU A 353 26.60 7.87 -7.38
C GLU A 353 28.00 8.25 -6.86
N GLN A 354 28.36 7.82 -5.65
CA GLN A 354 29.73 8.02 -5.14
C GLN A 354 30.79 7.31 -6.00
N THR A 355 30.50 6.13 -6.55
CA THR A 355 31.43 5.46 -7.47
C THR A 355 31.58 6.18 -8.82
N LYS A 356 30.65 7.06 -9.19
CA LYS A 356 30.69 7.86 -10.43
C LYS A 356 31.40 9.22 -10.27
N LEU A 357 31.84 9.58 -9.07
CA LEU A 357 32.57 10.83 -8.84
C LEU A 357 33.81 10.90 -9.78
N PRO A 358 34.09 12.06 -10.41
CA PRO A 358 35.17 12.17 -11.40
C PRO A 358 36.53 11.68 -10.88
N GLU A 359 36.82 11.92 -9.61
CA GLU A 359 38.05 11.50 -8.95
C GLU A 359 38.11 9.98 -8.78
N VAL A 360 36.99 9.32 -8.44
CA VAL A 360 36.91 7.86 -8.34
C VAL A 360 37.02 7.21 -9.71
N GLN A 361 36.38 7.78 -10.74
CA GLN A 361 36.54 7.34 -12.12
C GLN A 361 38.00 7.48 -12.60
N LYS A 362 38.64 8.61 -12.31
CA LYS A 362 40.06 8.83 -12.64
C LYS A 362 40.99 7.83 -11.94
N VAL A 363 40.71 7.43 -10.70
CA VAL A 363 41.45 6.35 -10.03
C VAL A 363 41.30 5.01 -10.76
N LEU A 364 40.08 4.67 -11.20
CA LEU A 364 39.84 3.45 -11.98
C LEU A 364 40.60 3.46 -13.31
N GLU A 365 40.62 4.61 -14.01
CA GLU A 365 41.38 4.81 -15.24
C GLU A 365 42.90 4.64 -15.02
N ILE A 366 43.47 5.22 -13.96
CA ILE A 366 44.89 5.11 -13.63
C ILE A 366 45.27 3.65 -13.32
N LEU A 367 44.47 2.95 -12.51
CA LEU A 367 44.73 1.56 -12.14
C LEU A 367 44.59 0.61 -13.35
N GLN A 368 43.70 0.93 -14.29
CA GLN A 368 43.55 0.19 -15.54
C GLN A 368 44.72 0.43 -16.50
N GLU A 369 45.18 1.67 -16.66
CA GLU A 369 46.36 2.03 -17.48
C GLU A 369 47.66 1.46 -16.88
N ALA A 370 47.76 1.37 -15.55
CA ALA A 370 48.88 0.74 -14.84
C ALA A 370 48.86 -0.80 -14.85
N GLU A 371 47.88 -1.43 -15.51
CA GLU A 371 47.64 -2.88 -15.51
C GLU A 371 47.57 -3.50 -14.09
N SER A 372 47.04 -2.76 -13.10
CA SER A 372 47.01 -3.20 -11.70
C SER A 372 46.20 -4.49 -11.51
N GLN A 373 46.79 -5.43 -10.76
CA GLN A 373 46.16 -6.70 -10.37
C GLN A 373 44.86 -6.53 -9.59
N HIS A 374 44.66 -5.39 -8.90
CA HIS A 374 43.48 -5.13 -8.07
C HIS A 374 42.27 -4.60 -8.87
N THR A 375 42.48 -4.20 -10.13
CA THR A 375 41.43 -3.65 -11.00
C THR A 375 40.30 -4.67 -11.24
N GLY A 376 40.63 -5.95 -11.42
CA GLY A 376 39.65 -7.00 -11.71
C GLY A 376 38.64 -7.20 -10.57
N ASP A 377 39.13 -7.38 -9.34
CA ASP A 377 38.30 -7.62 -8.16
C ASP A 377 37.41 -6.41 -7.82
N LEU A 378 37.94 -5.18 -7.98
CA LEU A 378 37.16 -3.96 -7.81
C LEU A 378 36.04 -3.85 -8.87
N GLN A 379 36.33 -4.17 -10.14
CA GLN A 379 35.31 -4.17 -11.20
C GLN A 379 34.21 -5.21 -10.96
N ILE A 380 34.53 -6.39 -10.39
CA ILE A 380 33.52 -7.38 -9.98
C ILE A 380 32.56 -6.77 -8.95
N VAL A 381 33.09 -6.17 -7.88
CA VAL A 381 32.27 -5.56 -6.82
C VAL A 381 31.45 -4.37 -7.34
N LEU A 382 32.02 -3.53 -8.21
CA LEU A 382 31.29 -2.45 -8.89
C LEU A 382 30.20 -2.98 -9.84
N SER A 383 30.38 -4.17 -10.44
CA SER A 383 29.34 -4.81 -11.25
C SER A 383 28.18 -5.35 -10.40
N HIS A 384 28.48 -5.92 -9.23
CA HIS A 384 27.47 -6.37 -8.26
C HIS A 384 26.66 -5.20 -7.71
N LEU A 385 27.31 -4.09 -7.36
CA LEU A 385 26.63 -2.86 -6.93
C LEU A 385 25.64 -2.35 -7.99
N ARG A 386 26.10 -2.21 -9.24
CA ARG A 386 25.24 -1.80 -10.36
C ARG A 386 24.05 -2.75 -10.57
N LYS A 387 24.29 -4.07 -10.50
CA LYS A 387 23.24 -5.09 -10.63
C LYS A 387 22.18 -4.96 -9.53
N HIS A 388 22.58 -4.87 -8.26
CA HIS A 388 21.64 -4.77 -7.15
C HIS A 388 20.92 -3.43 -7.07
N HIS A 389 21.57 -2.33 -7.46
CA HIS A 389 20.90 -1.03 -7.60
C HIS A 389 19.81 -1.07 -8.70
N VAL A 390 20.12 -1.61 -9.89
CA VAL A 390 19.11 -1.77 -10.96
C VAL A 390 17.95 -2.65 -10.51
N GLU A 391 18.22 -3.75 -9.81
CA GLU A 391 17.21 -4.64 -9.24
C GLU A 391 16.33 -3.94 -8.19
N ALA A 392 16.92 -3.18 -7.26
CA ALA A 392 16.18 -2.43 -6.25
C ALA A 392 15.31 -1.34 -6.88
N LEU A 393 15.85 -0.58 -7.84
CA LEU A 393 15.13 0.47 -8.57
C LEU A 393 13.92 -0.09 -9.36
N ASP A 394 14.06 -1.27 -9.95
CA ASP A 394 12.99 -1.94 -10.68
C ASP A 394 11.91 -2.45 -9.71
N ASN A 395 12.31 -3.11 -8.62
CA ASN A 395 11.40 -3.61 -7.58
C ASN A 395 10.60 -2.47 -6.93
N VAL A 396 11.22 -1.34 -6.60
CA VAL A 396 10.52 -0.15 -6.08
C VAL A 396 9.42 0.30 -7.03
N LYS A 397 9.69 0.39 -8.34
CA LYS A 397 8.68 0.80 -9.33
C LYS A 397 7.47 -0.13 -9.35
N PHE A 398 7.69 -1.45 -9.34
CA PHE A 398 6.60 -2.42 -9.32
C PHE A 398 5.84 -2.40 -7.99
N LEU A 399 6.54 -2.34 -6.86
CA LEU A 399 5.91 -2.30 -5.52
C LEU A 399 5.12 -1.02 -5.28
N SER A 400 5.56 0.13 -5.80
CA SER A 400 4.79 1.38 -5.73
C SER A 400 3.41 1.29 -6.41
N THR A 401 3.20 0.36 -7.37
CA THR A 401 1.86 0.14 -7.94
C THR A 401 0.87 -0.50 -6.96
N LEU A 402 1.39 -1.23 -5.96
CA LEU A 402 0.60 -1.86 -4.90
C LEU A 402 0.31 -0.90 -3.74
N GLU A 403 1.16 0.11 -3.52
CA GLU A 403 1.20 0.94 -2.31
C GLU A 403 -0.17 1.53 -1.94
N ARG A 404 -0.91 2.10 -2.89
CA ARG A 404 -2.25 2.65 -2.64
C ARG A 404 -3.20 1.58 -2.08
N HIS A 405 -3.24 0.39 -2.69
CA HIS A 405 -4.07 -0.71 -2.25
C HIS A 405 -3.66 -1.22 -0.86
N LEU A 406 -2.36 -1.26 -0.57
CA LEU A 406 -1.84 -1.67 0.75
C LEU A 406 -2.14 -0.62 1.83
N LYS A 407 -1.98 0.68 1.54
CA LYS A 407 -2.39 1.78 2.44
C LYS A 407 -3.91 1.72 2.69
N THR A 408 -4.74 1.44 1.67
CA THR A 408 -6.19 1.24 1.84
C THR A 408 -6.52 -0.02 2.64
N LEU A 409 -5.76 -1.10 2.50
CA LEU A 409 -5.92 -2.33 3.28
C LEU A 409 -5.63 -2.11 4.78
N THR A 410 -4.47 -1.50 5.10
CA THR A 410 -4.02 -1.26 6.48
C THR A 410 -4.84 -0.17 7.18
N TYR A 411 -5.14 0.95 6.51
CA TYR A 411 -5.74 2.14 7.14
C TYR A 411 -7.22 2.39 6.78
N GLY A 412 -7.79 1.62 5.84
CA GLY A 412 -9.17 1.81 5.37
C GLY A 412 -10.23 1.57 6.46
N THR A 413 -11.21 2.46 6.55
CA THR A 413 -12.26 2.39 7.56
C THR A 413 -13.37 1.41 7.19
N GLY A 414 -13.59 0.41 8.03
CA GLY A 414 -14.61 -0.63 7.83
C GLY A 414 -14.19 -1.75 6.87
N PHE A 415 -14.96 -2.85 6.86
CA PHE A 415 -14.69 -4.03 6.04
C PHE A 415 -15.04 -3.85 4.56
N ASN A 416 -16.03 -3.02 4.22
CA ASN A 416 -16.41 -2.74 2.84
C ASN A 416 -15.23 -2.19 2.01
N VAL A 417 -14.49 -1.22 2.58
CA VAL A 417 -13.29 -0.64 1.96
C VAL A 417 -12.21 -1.71 1.70
N VAL A 418 -12.04 -2.66 2.62
CA VAL A 418 -11.10 -3.78 2.47
C VAL A 418 -11.57 -4.77 1.41
N LEU A 419 -12.85 -5.17 1.45
CA LEU A 419 -13.49 -6.08 0.50
C LEU A 419 -13.37 -5.58 -0.94
N ASP A 420 -13.63 -4.30 -1.17
CA ASP A 420 -13.54 -3.66 -2.49
C ASP A 420 -12.08 -3.55 -2.97
N THR A 421 -11.11 -3.50 -2.05
CA THR A 421 -9.68 -3.36 -2.33
C THR A 421 -8.98 -4.69 -2.67
N ILE A 422 -9.44 -5.83 -2.13
CA ILE A 422 -8.81 -7.14 -2.34
C ILE A 422 -8.77 -7.56 -3.84
N PRO A 423 -9.84 -7.46 -4.64
CA PRO A 423 -9.80 -7.82 -6.07
C PRO A 423 -8.83 -6.99 -6.93
N PRO A 424 -8.80 -5.64 -6.87
CA PRO A 424 -7.81 -4.87 -7.64
C PRO A 424 -6.38 -5.03 -7.10
N LEU A 425 -6.19 -5.22 -5.79
CA LEU A 425 -4.90 -5.60 -5.21
C LEU A 425 -4.37 -6.90 -5.82
N MET A 426 -5.18 -7.97 -5.83
CA MET A 426 -4.79 -9.27 -6.37
C MET A 426 -4.50 -9.21 -7.88
N ASN A 427 -5.26 -8.40 -8.63
CA ASN A 427 -4.96 -8.15 -10.05
C ASN A 427 -3.67 -7.36 -10.26
N THR A 428 -3.33 -6.44 -9.35
CA THR A 428 -2.07 -5.69 -9.42
C THR A 428 -0.88 -6.61 -9.09
N LEU A 429 -1.00 -7.49 -8.09
CA LEU A 429 -0.02 -8.54 -7.79
C LEU A 429 0.19 -9.47 -9.00
N ARG A 430 -0.89 -9.88 -9.69
CA ARG A 430 -0.81 -10.64 -10.95
C ARG A 430 0.00 -9.90 -12.03
N MET A 431 -0.18 -8.58 -12.17
CA MET A 431 0.59 -7.80 -13.13
C MET A 431 2.06 -7.65 -12.73
N VAL A 432 2.37 -7.47 -11.43
CA VAL A 432 3.76 -7.47 -10.93
C VAL A 432 4.43 -8.82 -11.22
N TRP A 433 3.75 -9.94 -10.98
CA TRP A 433 4.26 -11.29 -11.28
C TRP A 433 4.55 -11.51 -12.76
N ILE A 434 3.65 -11.09 -13.66
CA ILE A 434 3.78 -11.30 -15.10
C ILE A 434 4.80 -10.38 -15.78
N VAL A 435 5.07 -9.20 -15.20
CA VAL A 435 5.86 -8.14 -15.86
C VAL A 435 7.20 -7.88 -15.17
N SER A 436 7.33 -8.13 -13.86
CA SER A 436 8.58 -7.87 -13.14
C SER A 436 9.60 -8.98 -13.33
N ARG A 437 10.67 -8.69 -14.06
CA ARG A 437 11.89 -9.52 -14.20
C ARG A 437 12.64 -9.84 -12.91
N HIS A 438 12.35 -9.13 -11.81
CA HIS A 438 13.08 -9.24 -10.55
C HIS A 438 12.17 -9.66 -9.39
N TYR A 439 10.90 -9.25 -9.38
CA TYR A 439 9.96 -9.55 -8.30
C TYR A 439 9.07 -10.78 -8.56
N ASN A 440 9.10 -11.36 -9.77
CA ASN A 440 8.39 -12.61 -10.14
C ASN A 440 9.01 -13.90 -9.56
N LYS A 441 9.42 -13.87 -8.30
CA LYS A 441 10.07 -15.01 -7.61
C LYS A 441 9.31 -15.36 -6.34
N ASP A 442 9.14 -16.65 -6.08
CA ASP A 442 8.53 -17.17 -4.84
C ASP A 442 9.18 -16.58 -3.59
N GLU A 443 10.51 -16.45 -3.60
CA GLU A 443 11.34 -15.85 -2.54
C GLU A 443 10.94 -14.41 -2.15
N ARG A 444 10.18 -13.71 -3.00
CA ARG A 444 9.73 -12.32 -2.81
C ARG A 444 8.21 -12.22 -2.76
N MET A 445 7.52 -12.87 -3.69
CA MET A 445 6.07 -12.83 -3.79
C MET A 445 5.38 -13.52 -2.61
N VAL A 446 5.90 -14.67 -2.14
CA VAL A 446 5.28 -15.39 -1.01
C VAL A 446 5.38 -14.60 0.30
N PRO A 447 6.54 -14.05 0.73
CA PRO A 447 6.61 -13.19 1.91
C PRO A 447 5.70 -11.95 1.83
N LEU A 448 5.58 -11.30 0.68
CA LEU A 448 4.65 -10.18 0.50
C LEU A 448 3.19 -10.63 0.68
N MET A 449 2.81 -11.77 0.08
CA MET A 449 1.45 -12.31 0.22
C MET A 449 1.12 -12.78 1.64
N GLU A 450 2.08 -13.33 2.38
CA GLU A 450 1.92 -13.62 3.81
C GLU A 450 1.66 -12.36 4.63
N ARG A 451 2.40 -11.27 4.34
CA ARG A 451 2.19 -9.96 5.00
C ARG A 451 0.81 -9.36 4.69
N ILE A 452 0.30 -9.57 3.48
CA ILE A 452 -1.07 -9.17 3.10
C ILE A 452 -2.11 -10.03 3.84
N ALA A 453 -1.92 -11.35 3.92
CA ALA A 453 -2.80 -12.25 4.67
C ALA A 453 -2.78 -11.95 6.18
N TRP A 454 -1.61 -11.57 6.72
CA TRP A 454 -1.44 -11.11 8.10
C TRP A 454 -2.23 -9.81 8.34
N GLU A 455 -2.12 -8.82 7.46
CA GLU A 455 -2.87 -7.56 7.59
C GLU A 455 -4.39 -7.80 7.52
N ILE A 456 -4.87 -8.64 6.60
CA ILE A 456 -6.29 -9.01 6.52
C ILE A 456 -6.77 -9.68 7.82
N SER A 457 -5.95 -10.58 8.38
CA SER A 457 -6.22 -11.21 9.68
C SER A 457 -6.27 -10.17 10.81
N GLU A 458 -5.31 -9.25 10.83
CA GLU A 458 -5.19 -8.17 11.82
C GLU A 458 -6.38 -7.19 11.75
N ARG A 459 -6.89 -6.91 10.55
CA ARG A 459 -8.10 -6.08 10.35
C ARG A 459 -9.35 -6.74 10.94
N VAL A 460 -9.48 -8.07 10.86
CA VAL A 460 -10.57 -8.83 11.52
C VAL A 460 -10.39 -8.87 13.03
N TYR A 461 -9.18 -9.21 13.49
CA TYR A 461 -8.84 -9.31 14.92
C TYR A 461 -9.16 -8.01 15.68
N LYS A 462 -8.79 -6.86 15.12
CA LYS A 462 -9.08 -5.53 15.70
C LYS A 462 -10.56 -5.14 15.70
N ALA A 463 -11.40 -5.78 14.88
CA ALA A 463 -12.80 -5.41 14.72
C ALA A 463 -13.76 -6.30 15.50
N VAL A 464 -13.38 -7.56 15.75
CA VAL A 464 -14.20 -8.59 16.42
C VAL A 464 -13.61 -8.92 17.78
N ASP A 465 -14.03 -8.22 18.82
CA ASP A 465 -13.70 -8.51 20.22
C ASP A 465 -14.83 -9.30 20.88
N LEU A 466 -14.59 -10.56 21.27
CA LEU A 466 -15.62 -11.43 21.84
C LEU A 466 -16.13 -10.95 23.22
N HIS A 467 -15.32 -10.23 23.99
CA HIS A 467 -15.74 -9.71 25.30
C HIS A 467 -16.83 -8.64 25.18
N THR A 468 -16.92 -7.96 24.02
CA THR A 468 -17.91 -6.92 23.74
C THR A 468 -18.94 -7.32 22.68
N LEU A 469 -18.62 -8.26 21.77
CA LEU A 469 -19.49 -8.70 20.65
C LEU A 469 -20.91 -9.07 21.08
N PHE A 470 -21.07 -9.86 22.15
CA PHE A 470 -22.39 -10.30 22.64
C PHE A 470 -23.16 -9.19 23.40
N LYS A 471 -22.50 -8.08 23.73
CA LYS A 471 -23.08 -6.90 24.38
C LYS A 471 -23.52 -5.81 23.37
N GLU A 472 -23.16 -5.96 22.10
CA GLU A 472 -23.58 -5.07 21.01
C GLU A 472 -25.03 -5.33 20.59
N ASP A 473 -25.57 -4.46 19.72
CA ASP A 473 -26.81 -4.78 19.01
C ASP A 473 -26.63 -6.05 18.16
N ARG A 474 -27.60 -6.98 18.22
CA ARG A 474 -27.48 -8.30 17.59
C ARG A 474 -27.36 -8.22 16.07
N ALA A 475 -28.06 -7.29 15.43
CA ALA A 475 -28.00 -7.11 13.98
C ALA A 475 -26.65 -6.49 13.57
N ALA A 476 -26.13 -5.54 14.35
CA ALA A 476 -24.79 -4.98 14.16
C ALA A 476 -23.68 -6.03 14.35
N ALA A 477 -23.75 -6.84 15.41
CA ALA A 477 -22.78 -7.91 15.70
C ALA A 477 -22.78 -8.99 14.61
N LYS A 478 -23.96 -9.46 14.18
CA LYS A 478 -24.10 -10.41 13.07
C LYS A 478 -23.54 -9.85 11.76
N LYS A 479 -23.89 -8.59 11.41
CA LYS A 479 -23.37 -7.94 10.21
C LYS A 479 -21.84 -7.85 10.25
N LYS A 480 -21.27 -7.43 11.38
CA LYS A 480 -19.81 -7.35 11.59
C LYS A 480 -19.13 -8.69 11.35
N LEU A 481 -19.69 -9.80 11.85
CA LEU A 481 -19.14 -11.15 11.62
C LEU A 481 -19.26 -11.58 10.15
N VAL A 482 -20.39 -11.30 9.48
CA VAL A 482 -20.57 -11.58 8.05
C VAL A 482 -19.56 -10.78 7.21
N ASP A 483 -19.37 -9.50 7.50
CA ASP A 483 -18.41 -8.64 6.80
C ASP A 483 -16.96 -9.11 7.05
N ALA A 484 -16.61 -9.48 8.29
CA ALA A 484 -15.31 -10.04 8.67
C ALA A 484 -15.02 -11.35 7.94
N LYS A 485 -15.96 -12.30 8.00
CA LYS A 485 -15.88 -13.61 7.34
C LYS A 485 -15.73 -13.44 5.82
N SER A 486 -16.55 -12.59 5.22
CA SER A 486 -16.50 -12.28 3.78
C SER A 486 -15.14 -11.75 3.37
N THR A 487 -14.49 -10.93 4.22
CA THR A 487 -13.16 -10.36 3.95
C THR A 487 -12.09 -11.45 3.86
N LEU A 488 -12.11 -12.42 4.77
CA LEU A 488 -11.20 -13.57 4.79
C LEU A 488 -11.44 -14.51 3.59
N GLU A 489 -12.70 -14.80 3.28
CA GLU A 489 -13.07 -15.65 2.14
C GLU A 489 -12.73 -14.98 0.79
N GLN A 490 -12.90 -13.66 0.68
CA GLN A 490 -12.62 -12.90 -0.54
C GLN A 490 -11.14 -12.90 -0.90
N TRP A 491 -10.23 -12.85 0.07
CA TRP A 491 -8.77 -13.03 -0.12
C TRP A 491 -8.46 -14.33 -0.86
N ARG A 492 -8.92 -15.44 -0.26
CA ARG A 492 -8.73 -16.80 -0.77
C ARG A 492 -9.37 -16.99 -2.15
N LYS A 493 -10.60 -16.49 -2.33
CA LYS A 493 -11.34 -16.53 -3.61
C LYS A 493 -10.60 -15.77 -4.71
N CYS A 494 -10.10 -14.56 -4.42
CA CYS A 494 -9.35 -13.76 -5.40
C CYS A 494 -8.03 -14.44 -5.81
N TYR A 495 -7.32 -15.07 -4.87
CA TYR A 495 -6.11 -15.82 -5.19
C TYR A 495 -6.39 -16.95 -6.19
N PHE A 496 -7.37 -17.82 -5.91
CA PHE A 496 -7.69 -18.94 -6.81
C PHE A 496 -8.26 -18.46 -8.16
N ALA A 497 -8.99 -17.35 -8.19
CA ALA A 497 -9.44 -16.74 -9.45
C ALA A 497 -8.27 -16.23 -10.30
N VAL A 498 -7.31 -15.50 -9.70
CA VAL A 498 -6.10 -15.03 -10.39
C VAL A 498 -5.22 -16.20 -10.84
N ARG A 499 -5.07 -17.23 -10.00
CA ARG A 499 -4.36 -18.46 -10.37
C ARG A 499 -4.96 -19.08 -11.64
N ALA A 500 -6.28 -19.30 -11.66
CA ALA A 500 -6.96 -19.91 -12.80
C ALA A 500 -6.83 -19.06 -14.07
N GLN A 501 -6.79 -17.72 -13.96
CA GLN A 501 -6.52 -16.82 -15.09
C GLN A 501 -5.08 -16.98 -15.62
N ILE A 502 -4.08 -17.13 -14.75
CA ILE A 502 -2.68 -17.34 -15.16
C ILE A 502 -2.53 -18.69 -15.85
N GLU A 503 -3.08 -19.76 -15.27
CA GLU A 503 -3.10 -21.11 -15.87
C GLU A 503 -3.80 -21.11 -17.24
N ALA A 504 -4.96 -20.47 -17.35
CA ALA A 504 -5.69 -20.33 -18.62
C ALA A 504 -4.94 -19.48 -19.67
N SER A 505 -4.01 -18.60 -19.25
CA SER A 505 -3.19 -17.80 -20.17
C SER A 505 -2.02 -18.57 -20.80
N GLY A 506 -1.78 -19.82 -20.38
CA GLY A 506 -0.75 -20.68 -20.97
C GLY A 506 0.69 -20.23 -20.73
N ARG A 507 0.94 -19.41 -19.70
CA ARG A 507 2.30 -18.98 -19.30
C ARG A 507 3.03 -20.08 -18.55
N GLU A 508 4.35 -20.12 -18.69
CA GLU A 508 5.22 -21.04 -17.94
C GLU A 508 5.39 -20.65 -16.46
N GLU A 509 5.05 -19.41 -16.09
CA GLU A 509 5.16 -18.86 -14.73
C GLU A 509 4.02 -19.38 -13.84
N HIS A 510 4.31 -20.41 -13.03
CA HIS A 510 3.32 -21.06 -12.17
C HIS A 510 3.01 -20.22 -10.93
N TRP A 511 1.80 -19.64 -10.87
CA TRP A 511 1.26 -19.00 -9.67
C TRP A 511 0.64 -20.05 -8.75
N GLU A 512 1.47 -20.82 -8.05
CA GLU A 512 1.04 -21.70 -6.98
C GLU A 512 2.00 -21.61 -5.79
N PHE A 513 1.48 -21.09 -4.68
CA PHE A 513 2.23 -20.89 -3.43
C PHE A 513 1.73 -21.84 -2.34
N ASP A 514 2.49 -21.94 -1.25
CA ASP A 514 2.11 -22.76 -0.10
C ASP A 514 0.80 -22.25 0.52
N ARG A 515 -0.26 -23.04 0.32
CA ARG A 515 -1.61 -22.74 0.81
C ARG A 515 -1.68 -22.69 2.33
N LYS A 516 -0.82 -23.42 3.04
CA LYS A 516 -0.77 -23.38 4.50
C LYS A 516 -0.33 -21.99 4.97
N ARG A 517 0.78 -21.51 4.40
CA ARG A 517 1.36 -20.19 4.68
C ARG A 517 0.38 -19.04 4.38
N LEU A 518 -0.37 -19.14 3.28
CA LEU A 518 -1.30 -18.07 2.86
C LEU A 518 -2.70 -18.13 3.48
N PHE A 519 -3.19 -19.30 3.89
CA PHE A 519 -4.60 -19.49 4.24
C PHE A 519 -4.89 -20.18 5.58
N GLU A 520 -3.94 -20.85 6.25
CA GLU A 520 -4.27 -21.59 7.49
C GLU A 520 -4.88 -20.67 8.57
N LYS A 521 -4.28 -19.49 8.79
CA LYS A 521 -4.82 -18.50 9.73
C LYS A 521 -6.15 -17.92 9.25
N THR A 522 -6.28 -17.53 7.98
CA THR A 522 -7.51 -16.91 7.49
C THR A 522 -8.68 -17.88 7.46
N ASP A 523 -8.45 -19.13 7.05
CA ASP A 523 -9.47 -20.19 7.01
C ASP A 523 -9.90 -20.56 8.45
N TYR A 524 -8.97 -20.61 9.41
CA TYR A 524 -9.31 -20.78 10.83
C TYR A 524 -10.14 -19.61 11.38
N MET A 525 -9.72 -18.36 11.18
CA MET A 525 -10.48 -17.18 11.61
C MET A 525 -11.86 -17.11 10.94
N THR A 526 -12.00 -17.63 9.72
CA THR A 526 -13.29 -17.77 9.01
C THR A 526 -14.23 -18.73 9.76
N SER A 527 -13.73 -19.86 10.27
CA SER A 527 -14.54 -20.76 11.13
C SER A 527 -14.93 -20.12 12.46
N ILE A 528 -14.04 -19.37 13.12
CA ILE A 528 -14.39 -18.64 14.36
C ILE A 528 -15.52 -17.62 14.11
N CYS A 529 -15.44 -16.86 13.02
CA CYS A 529 -16.50 -15.91 12.65
C CYS A 529 -17.84 -16.60 12.35
N GLN A 530 -17.81 -17.82 11.80
CA GLN A 530 -18.99 -18.63 11.55
C GLN A 530 -19.60 -19.17 12.87
N ASP A 531 -18.80 -19.77 13.74
CA ASP A 531 -19.26 -20.28 15.04
C ASP A 531 -19.93 -19.17 15.87
N LEU A 532 -19.32 -17.99 15.92
CA LEU A 532 -19.86 -16.80 16.60
C LEU A 532 -21.18 -16.32 15.98
N TYR A 533 -21.30 -16.36 14.66
CA TYR A 533 -22.53 -15.99 13.96
C TYR A 533 -23.66 -16.97 14.30
N ASP A 534 -23.36 -18.27 14.30
CA ASP A 534 -24.32 -19.31 14.62
C ASP A 534 -24.77 -19.26 16.09
N MET A 535 -23.87 -18.91 17.02
CA MET A 535 -24.22 -18.62 18.42
C MET A 535 -25.19 -17.43 18.53
N LEU A 536 -24.90 -16.30 17.88
CA LEU A 536 -25.81 -15.15 17.83
C LEU A 536 -27.14 -15.46 17.14
N GLN A 537 -27.14 -16.37 16.15
CA GLN A 537 -28.35 -16.85 15.49
C GLN A 537 -29.24 -17.64 16.45
N VAL A 538 -28.68 -18.60 17.18
CA VAL A 538 -29.41 -19.39 18.18
C VAL A 538 -29.97 -18.50 19.30
N ILE A 539 -29.20 -17.51 19.77
CA ILE A 539 -29.67 -16.56 20.79
C ILE A 539 -30.85 -15.74 20.27
N GLU A 540 -30.79 -15.22 19.04
CA GLU A 540 -31.90 -14.47 18.44
C GLU A 540 -33.16 -15.34 18.27
N GLU A 541 -33.01 -16.61 17.89
CA GLU A 541 -34.12 -17.56 17.81
C GLU A 541 -34.80 -17.77 19.17
N PHE A 542 -34.04 -17.94 20.26
CA PHE A 542 -34.60 -17.97 21.61
C PHE A 542 -35.35 -16.68 21.95
N TYR A 543 -34.79 -15.50 21.64
CA TYR A 543 -35.44 -14.21 21.87
C TYR A 543 -36.74 -14.04 21.07
N ASN A 544 -36.81 -14.57 19.86
CA ASN A 544 -38.02 -14.54 19.02
C ASN A 544 -39.10 -15.51 19.54
N ILE A 545 -38.71 -16.69 20.03
CA ILE A 545 -39.63 -17.69 20.59
C ILE A 545 -40.16 -17.31 21.99
N ILE A 546 -39.29 -16.74 22.84
CA ILE A 546 -39.56 -16.41 24.25
C ILE A 546 -39.92 -14.92 24.42
N GLY A 547 -40.16 -14.23 23.30
CA GLY A 547 -40.42 -12.80 23.23
C GLY A 547 -41.70 -12.32 23.95
N PRO A 548 -42.07 -11.05 23.79
CA PRO A 548 -43.20 -10.45 24.51
C PRO A 548 -44.54 -11.15 24.25
N GLU A 549 -44.70 -11.88 23.14
CA GLU A 549 -45.87 -12.70 22.84
C GLU A 549 -46.03 -13.86 23.84
N LEU A 550 -44.95 -14.57 24.18
CA LEU A 550 -45.00 -15.64 25.18
C LEU A 550 -45.33 -15.05 26.55
N LYS A 551 -44.69 -13.94 26.93
CA LYS A 551 -44.95 -13.22 28.19
C LYS A 551 -46.38 -12.66 28.31
N ALA A 552 -47.05 -12.37 27.19
CA ALA A 552 -48.43 -11.92 27.15
C ALA A 552 -49.46 -13.07 27.21
N VAL A 553 -49.08 -14.29 26.81
CA VAL A 553 -49.96 -15.46 26.73
C VAL A 553 -49.79 -16.41 27.93
N THR A 554 -48.63 -16.42 28.59
CA THR A 554 -48.38 -17.24 29.78
C THR A 554 -48.90 -16.61 31.07
N GLY A 555 -49.53 -17.40 31.94
CA GLY A 555 -49.96 -16.98 33.28
C GLY A 555 -48.86 -16.95 34.35
N ASP A 556 -47.60 -17.14 33.96
CA ASP A 556 -46.44 -17.24 34.86
C ASP A 556 -45.26 -16.41 34.28
N PRO A 557 -45.20 -15.10 34.56
CA PRO A 557 -44.19 -14.21 34.00
C PRO A 557 -42.81 -14.36 34.65
N GLU A 558 -42.73 -14.84 35.91
CA GLU A 558 -41.45 -15.07 36.60
C GLU A 558 -40.64 -16.15 35.88
N ARG A 559 -41.33 -17.20 35.44
CA ARG A 559 -40.74 -18.30 34.67
C ARG A 559 -40.19 -17.86 33.31
N VAL A 560 -40.85 -16.93 32.62
CA VAL A 560 -40.34 -16.36 31.36
C VAL A 560 -39.05 -15.57 31.64
N ASP A 561 -39.00 -14.81 32.73
CA ASP A 561 -37.83 -14.05 33.13
C ASP A 561 -36.66 -14.94 33.58
N ASP A 562 -36.92 -16.10 34.18
CA ASP A 562 -35.91 -17.11 34.50
C ASP A 562 -35.33 -17.79 33.24
N ILE A 563 -36.17 -18.13 32.25
CA ILE A 563 -35.69 -18.68 30.97
C ILE A 563 -34.83 -17.62 30.24
N MET A 564 -35.27 -16.36 30.21
CA MET A 564 -34.50 -15.27 29.61
C MET A 564 -33.18 -15.01 30.34
N ARG A 565 -33.13 -15.19 31.67
CA ARG A 565 -31.87 -15.12 32.44
C ARG A 565 -30.91 -16.24 32.02
N ALA A 566 -31.42 -17.46 31.80
CA ALA A 566 -30.60 -18.58 31.35
C ALA A 566 -30.09 -18.42 29.91
N VAL A 567 -30.95 -17.93 28.98
CA VAL A 567 -30.53 -17.59 27.60
C VAL A 567 -29.43 -16.53 27.57
N ASN A 568 -29.42 -15.58 28.51
CA ASN A 568 -28.32 -14.63 28.69
C ASN A 568 -27.08 -15.25 29.36
N GLY A 569 -27.23 -16.35 30.10
CA GLY A 569 -26.09 -17.11 30.64
C GLY A 569 -25.25 -17.76 29.53
N LEU A 570 -25.90 -18.17 28.43
CA LEU A 570 -25.25 -18.84 27.29
C LEU A 570 -24.06 -18.09 26.67
N THR A 571 -23.96 -16.76 26.83
CA THR A 571 -22.84 -15.96 26.30
C THR A 571 -21.67 -15.82 27.28
N SER A 572 -21.85 -16.17 28.55
CA SER A 572 -20.84 -15.98 29.60
C SER A 572 -19.50 -16.69 29.29
N PRO A 573 -19.46 -17.93 28.76
CA PRO A 573 -18.20 -18.58 28.41
C PRO A 573 -17.39 -17.82 27.34
N MET A 574 -18.06 -17.11 26.43
CA MET A 574 -17.43 -16.30 25.38
C MET A 574 -17.02 -14.91 25.89
N GLU A 575 -17.76 -14.35 26.84
CA GLU A 575 -17.46 -13.06 27.47
C GLU A 575 -16.33 -13.14 28.50
N GLU A 576 -16.10 -14.31 29.11
CA GLU A 576 -15.09 -14.57 30.15
C GLU A 576 -13.86 -15.37 29.62
N LEU A 577 -13.65 -15.40 28.30
CA LEU A 577 -12.52 -16.10 27.68
C LEU A 577 -11.16 -15.68 28.27
N THR A 578 -10.30 -16.67 28.50
CA THR A 578 -8.94 -16.46 29.05
C THR A 578 -7.83 -16.68 28.00
N PHE A 579 -8.22 -16.94 26.75
CA PHE A 579 -7.34 -17.23 25.63
C PHE A 579 -7.83 -16.53 24.36
N ASP A 580 -6.93 -16.31 23.40
CA ASP A 580 -7.28 -15.74 22.09
C ASP A 580 -7.98 -16.80 21.20
N PRO A 581 -9.26 -16.65 20.84
CA PRO A 581 -9.97 -17.59 19.98
C PRO A 581 -9.43 -17.62 18.54
N PHE A 582 -8.82 -16.53 18.07
CA PHE A 582 -8.25 -16.43 16.72
C PHE A 582 -6.82 -16.97 16.61
N SER A 583 -6.20 -17.36 17.73
CA SER A 583 -4.97 -18.15 17.72
C SER A 583 -5.25 -19.63 17.43
N ILE A 584 -4.62 -20.17 16.39
CA ILE A 584 -4.71 -21.60 16.02
C ILE A 584 -4.23 -22.50 17.16
N GLU A 585 -3.33 -22.02 18.02
CA GLU A 585 -2.82 -22.78 19.17
C GLU A 585 -3.95 -23.13 20.16
N ASN A 586 -4.99 -22.30 20.23
CA ASN A 586 -6.15 -22.47 21.12
C ASN A 586 -7.35 -23.16 20.42
N ALA A 587 -7.17 -23.70 19.20
CA ALA A 587 -8.27 -24.31 18.43
C ALA A 587 -8.96 -25.49 19.12
N HIS A 588 -8.24 -26.20 19.99
CA HIS A 588 -8.83 -27.24 20.84
C HIS A 588 -9.78 -26.64 21.89
N ASP A 589 -9.37 -25.57 22.56
CA ASP A 589 -10.10 -24.99 23.68
C ASP A 589 -11.28 -24.16 23.17
N TRP A 590 -11.15 -23.48 22.03
CA TRP A 590 -12.30 -22.90 21.32
C TRP A 590 -13.35 -23.96 20.99
N LYS A 591 -12.93 -25.12 20.48
CA LYS A 591 -13.85 -26.20 20.12
C LYS A 591 -14.61 -26.73 21.35
N LEU A 592 -13.99 -26.77 22.53
CA LEU A 592 -14.68 -27.13 23.78
C LEU A 592 -15.77 -26.11 24.15
N ILE A 593 -15.49 -24.80 24.04
CA ILE A 593 -16.50 -23.74 24.28
C ILE A 593 -17.69 -23.87 23.31
N VAL A 594 -17.42 -24.16 22.03
CA VAL A 594 -18.45 -24.40 21.01
C VAL A 594 -19.28 -25.66 21.31
N GLU A 595 -18.66 -26.71 21.86
CA GLU A 595 -19.34 -27.94 22.25
C GLU A 595 -20.20 -27.73 23.52
N GLU A 596 -19.68 -27.05 24.54
CA GLU A 596 -20.40 -26.68 25.78
C GLU A 596 -21.65 -25.82 25.48
N PHE A 597 -21.52 -24.78 24.65
CA PHE A 597 -22.66 -23.97 24.20
C PHE A 597 -23.74 -24.83 23.52
N LYS A 598 -23.36 -25.79 22.67
CA LYS A 598 -24.30 -26.68 21.97
C LYS A 598 -25.00 -27.64 22.94
N GLU A 599 -24.32 -28.13 23.97
CA GLU A 599 -24.93 -28.93 25.02
C GLU A 599 -25.93 -28.12 25.86
N GLU A 600 -25.58 -26.91 26.29
CA GLU A 600 -26.47 -26.05 27.09
C GLU A 600 -27.72 -25.62 26.30
N VAL A 601 -27.55 -25.24 25.03
CA VAL A 601 -28.65 -24.98 24.09
C VAL A 601 -29.57 -26.20 23.94
N SER A 602 -29.01 -27.41 23.78
CA SER A 602 -29.77 -28.66 23.67
C SER A 602 -30.55 -28.98 24.95
N ASN A 603 -29.97 -28.70 26.12
CA ASN A 603 -30.65 -28.81 27.41
C ASN A 603 -31.83 -27.83 27.48
N HIS A 604 -31.66 -26.56 27.08
CA HIS A 604 -32.75 -25.58 27.04
C HIS A 604 -33.89 -25.96 26.09
N TYR A 605 -33.58 -26.46 24.89
CA TYR A 605 -34.61 -26.97 23.98
C TYR A 605 -35.34 -28.20 24.57
N SER A 606 -34.62 -29.11 25.20
CA SER A 606 -35.20 -30.31 25.83
C SER A 606 -36.10 -29.99 27.02
N VAL A 607 -35.69 -29.02 27.84
CA VAL A 607 -36.48 -28.46 28.94
C VAL A 607 -37.75 -27.82 28.38
N ASN A 608 -37.64 -26.86 27.45
CA ASN A 608 -38.79 -26.12 26.91
C ASN A 608 -39.81 -27.03 26.20
N ARG A 609 -39.35 -28.07 25.49
CA ARG A 609 -40.22 -29.05 24.81
C ARG A 609 -41.00 -29.97 25.76
N GLY A 610 -40.65 -30.00 27.04
CA GLY A 610 -41.40 -30.72 28.08
C GLY A 610 -42.58 -29.93 28.67
N TYR A 611 -42.83 -28.69 28.19
CA TYR A 611 -43.81 -27.77 28.77
C TYR A 611 -44.75 -27.11 27.75
N ILE A 612 -44.64 -27.49 26.48
CA ILE A 612 -45.63 -27.26 25.41
C ILE A 612 -46.42 -28.55 25.23
#